data_AF-M7BPC3-F1
#
_entry.id   AF-M7BPC3-F1
#
_cell.length_a   1.000
_cell.length_b   1.000
_cell.length_c   1.000
_cell.angle_alpha   90.00
_cell.angle_beta   90.00
_cell.angle_gamma   90.00
#
_symmetry.space_group_name_H-M   'P 1'
#
loop_
_entity.id
_entity.type
_entity.pdbx_description
1 polymer ?
#
loop_
_entity_poly.entity_id
_entity_poly.type
_entity_poly.pdbx_seq_one_letter_code
_entity_poly.pdbx_strand_id
1 'polypeptide(L)'
;MGLGSGGCPGLSQALAAEVASRCADEGGFDAVTLDEHGVMLFFRGDHVWKGFHGPAQLINATWPEIQGPVDAALRIHHKEAPGVHDSVYLFQGSKVYIYRVGQGYTLVQGYPRGLEEELGITGADATFTCPHSAELFVIKGVGRARPGEKGSEV
;
A
#
# COMPACT_ATOMS: atom_id res chain seq x y z
N MET A 1 -22.90 46.27 9.01
CA MET A 1 -23.02 44.93 9.60
C MET A 1 -22.30 43.96 8.66
N GLY A 2 -21.02 43.68 8.91
CA GLY A 2 -20.24 42.72 8.12
C GLY A 2 -20.09 41.43 8.92
N LEU A 3 -20.69 40.34 8.44
CA LEU A 3 -20.47 39.01 8.97
C LEU A 3 -19.09 38.54 8.48
N GLY A 4 -18.07 38.66 9.33
CA GLY A 4 -16.78 38.06 9.09
C GLY A 4 -16.90 36.54 9.12
N SER A 5 -16.51 35.89 8.02
CA SER A 5 -16.33 34.45 7.93
C SER A 5 -15.24 34.00 8.90
N GLY A 6 -15.66 33.57 10.10
CA GLY A 6 -14.80 32.89 11.06
C GLY A 6 -14.40 31.51 10.55
N GLY A 7 -13.38 31.44 9.70
CA GLY A 7 -12.69 30.19 9.40
C GLY A 7 -11.92 29.73 10.63
N CYS A 8 -12.18 28.52 11.11
CA CYS A 8 -11.48 27.92 12.24
C CYS A 8 -9.99 27.74 11.88
N PRO A 9 -9.04 28.47 12.50
CA PRO A 9 -7.64 28.47 12.08
C PRO A 9 -6.93 27.11 12.24
N GLY A 10 -7.49 26.19 13.02
CA GLY A 10 -6.94 24.84 13.20
C GLY A 10 -7.22 23.88 12.04
N LEU A 11 -8.30 24.07 11.27
CA LEU A 11 -8.68 23.14 10.20
C LEU A 11 -7.79 23.32 8.94
N SER A 12 -7.34 24.55 8.68
CA SER A 12 -6.47 24.86 7.54
C SER A 12 -5.02 24.43 7.76
N GLN A 13 -4.53 24.49 9.00
CA GLN A 13 -3.17 24.07 9.35
C GLN A 13 -3.00 22.55 9.31
N ALA A 14 -3.99 21.77 9.77
CA ALA A 14 -3.95 20.32 9.71
C ALA A 14 -3.90 19.81 8.26
N LEU A 15 -4.75 20.33 7.37
CA LEU A 15 -4.76 19.96 5.95
C LEU A 15 -3.46 20.36 5.24
N ALA A 16 -2.88 21.52 5.58
CA ALA A 16 -1.60 21.97 5.05
C ALA A 16 -0.43 21.08 5.52
N ALA A 17 -0.43 20.64 6.79
CA ALA A 17 0.56 19.72 7.32
C ALA A 17 0.48 18.33 6.65
N GLU A 18 -0.73 17.84 6.35
CA GLU A 18 -0.92 16.57 5.65
C GLU A 18 -0.48 16.60 4.19
N VAL A 19 -0.79 17.69 3.48
CA VAL A 19 -0.29 17.90 2.10
C VAL A 19 1.23 18.05 2.12
N ALA A 20 1.80 18.74 3.12
CA ALA A 20 3.23 18.88 3.28
C ALA A 20 3.91 17.53 3.53
N SER A 21 3.36 16.63 4.36
CA SER A 21 3.95 15.31 4.62
C SER A 21 4.09 14.45 3.36
N ARG A 22 3.12 14.49 2.46
CA ARG A 22 3.21 13.74 1.18
C ARG A 22 4.29 14.28 0.25
N CYS A 23 4.43 15.60 0.20
CA CYS A 23 5.37 16.30 -0.69
C CYS A 23 6.70 16.64 0.01
N ALA A 24 6.90 16.18 1.24
CA ALA A 24 8.13 16.41 1.98
C ALA A 24 9.26 15.55 1.38
N ASP A 25 10.49 16.05 1.49
CA ASP A 25 11.70 15.35 1.06
C ASP A 25 12.08 14.19 2.02
N GLU A 26 11.09 13.51 2.60
CA GLU A 26 11.24 12.44 3.61
C GLU A 26 11.42 11.04 2.99
N GLY A 27 11.63 10.96 1.67
CA GLY A 27 11.93 9.72 0.96
C GLY A 27 10.77 9.19 0.12
N GLY A 28 10.91 7.93 -0.32
CA GLY A 28 9.93 7.24 -1.16
C GLY A 28 8.66 6.81 -0.42
N PHE A 29 7.77 6.12 -1.13
CA PHE A 29 6.73 5.31 -0.49
C PHE A 29 7.27 3.89 -0.30
N ASP A 30 6.83 3.23 0.76
CA ASP A 30 7.23 1.86 1.07
C ASP A 30 6.54 0.88 0.11
N ALA A 31 5.25 1.09 -0.16
CA ALA A 31 4.48 0.29 -1.10
C ALA A 31 3.43 1.11 -1.86
N VAL A 32 3.08 0.66 -3.06
CA VAL A 32 2.01 1.26 -3.87
C VAL A 32 1.16 0.16 -4.51
N THR A 33 -0.16 0.31 -4.47
CA THR A 33 -1.09 -0.57 -5.18
C THR A 33 -2.37 0.17 -5.55
N LEU A 34 -3.35 -0.54 -6.12
CA LEU A 34 -4.70 -0.05 -6.38
C LEU A 34 -5.69 -0.71 -5.42
N ASP A 35 -6.77 -0.02 -5.09
CA ASP A 35 -7.96 -0.64 -4.49
C ASP A 35 -8.89 -1.27 -5.55
N GLU A 36 -9.98 -1.89 -5.11
CA GLU A 36 -11.03 -2.46 -5.97
C GLU A 36 -11.62 -1.49 -6.99
N HIS A 37 -11.60 -0.20 -6.70
CA HIS A 37 -12.14 0.86 -7.53
C HIS A 37 -11.08 1.49 -8.44
N GLY A 38 -9.83 1.01 -8.37
CA GLY A 38 -8.71 1.56 -9.12
C GLY A 38 -8.15 2.86 -8.54
N VAL A 39 -8.47 3.18 -7.28
CA VAL A 39 -7.83 4.29 -6.56
C VAL A 39 -6.46 3.84 -6.08
N MET A 40 -5.44 4.65 -6.32
CA MET A 40 -4.10 4.35 -5.83
C MET A 40 -4.01 4.46 -4.32
N LEU A 41 -3.33 3.49 -3.72
CA LEU A 41 -3.00 3.41 -2.31
C LEU A 41 -1.48 3.57 -2.20
N PHE A 42 -1.04 4.61 -1.50
CA PHE A 42 0.38 4.88 -1.25
C PHE A 42 0.67 4.65 0.24
N PHE A 43 1.58 3.74 0.57
CA PHE A 43 1.92 3.38 1.94
C PHE A 43 3.25 4.00 2.34
N ARG A 44 3.33 4.59 3.54
CA ARG A 44 4.58 5.05 4.16
C ARG A 44 4.45 5.01 5.67
N GLY A 45 5.36 4.30 6.33
CA GLY A 45 5.28 4.07 7.77
C GLY A 45 3.90 3.50 8.14
N ASP A 46 3.28 4.05 9.18
CA ASP A 46 1.96 3.58 9.64
C ASP A 46 0.77 4.19 8.87
N HIS A 47 1.03 4.91 7.77
CA HIS A 47 0.03 5.68 7.04
C HIS A 47 -0.18 5.22 5.60
N VAL A 48 -1.41 5.43 5.11
CA VAL A 48 -1.82 5.25 3.73
C VAL A 48 -2.49 6.52 3.20
N TRP A 49 -2.13 6.91 1.98
CA TRP A 49 -2.82 7.96 1.22
C TRP A 49 -3.66 7.29 0.14
N LYS A 50 -4.96 7.62 0.12
CA LYS A 50 -5.91 7.12 -0.88
C LYS A 50 -6.10 8.18 -1.96
N GLY A 51 -5.69 7.85 -3.18
CA GLY A 51 -5.67 8.74 -4.33
C GLY A 51 -4.62 9.85 -4.21
N PHE A 52 -4.67 10.81 -5.13
CA PHE A 52 -3.68 11.88 -5.24
C PHE A 52 -3.93 13.09 -4.34
N HIS A 53 -5.11 13.17 -3.73
CA HIS A 53 -5.56 14.34 -2.97
C HIS A 53 -6.07 13.97 -1.57
N GLY A 54 -6.19 12.68 -1.25
CA GLY A 54 -6.63 12.23 0.06
C GLY A 54 -5.63 12.60 1.17
N PRO A 55 -6.13 12.83 2.40
CA PRO A 55 -5.29 12.98 3.58
C PRO A 55 -4.58 11.67 3.95
N ALA A 56 -3.61 11.75 4.86
CA ALA A 56 -2.97 10.57 5.40
C ALA A 56 -3.94 9.87 6.36
N GLN A 57 -4.06 8.55 6.26
CA GLN A 57 -4.88 7.76 7.18
C GLN A 57 -4.03 6.68 7.81
N LEU A 58 -4.29 6.32 9.06
CA LEU A 58 -3.64 5.15 9.65
C LEU A 58 -4.01 3.89 8.86
N ILE A 59 -3.03 3.05 8.55
CA ILE A 59 -3.24 1.79 7.82
C ILE A 59 -4.26 0.92 8.58
N ASN A 60 -4.12 0.85 9.91
CA ASN A 60 -5.00 0.05 10.77
C ASN A 60 -6.46 0.51 10.81
N ALA A 61 -6.78 1.72 10.33
CA ALA A 61 -8.16 2.17 10.19
C ALA A 61 -8.89 1.43 9.06
N THR A 62 -8.14 0.93 8.07
CA THR A 62 -8.67 0.15 6.93
C THR A 62 -8.34 -1.35 7.08
N TRP A 63 -7.14 -1.68 7.58
CA TRP A 63 -6.65 -3.04 7.75
C TRP A 63 -6.20 -3.26 9.21
N PRO A 64 -7.12 -3.59 10.13
CA PRO A 64 -6.89 -3.56 11.58
C PRO A 64 -5.73 -4.44 12.09
N GLU A 65 -5.39 -5.49 11.35
CA GLU A 65 -4.34 -6.44 11.71
C GLU A 65 -2.94 -5.99 11.29
N ILE A 66 -2.83 -4.92 10.50
CA ILE A 66 -1.55 -4.34 10.08
C ILE A 66 -1.10 -3.31 11.11
N GLN A 67 0.12 -3.48 11.61
CA GLN A 67 0.78 -2.56 12.52
C GLN A 67 2.20 -2.33 12.00
N GLY A 68 2.60 -1.09 11.74
CA GLY A 68 3.89 -0.81 11.13
C GLY A 68 3.82 -0.56 9.61
N PRO A 69 4.99 -0.34 9.00
CA PRO A 69 5.14 -0.18 7.55
C PRO A 69 4.80 -1.46 6.78
N VAL A 70 4.35 -1.27 5.54
CA VAL A 70 4.10 -2.33 4.56
C VAL A 70 5.24 -2.29 3.55
N ASP A 71 5.93 -3.42 3.37
CA ASP A 71 7.13 -3.50 2.51
C ASP A 71 6.76 -3.63 1.03
N ALA A 72 5.65 -4.30 0.73
CA ALA A 72 5.09 -4.38 -0.62
C ALA A 72 3.59 -4.55 -0.56
N ALA A 73 2.90 -4.14 -1.62
CA ALA A 73 1.46 -4.27 -1.73
C ALA A 73 1.08 -4.65 -3.17
N LEU A 74 -0.03 -5.37 -3.30
CA LEU A 74 -0.55 -5.81 -4.59
C LEU A 74 -2.06 -5.91 -4.54
N ARG A 75 -2.71 -5.59 -5.64
CA ARG A 75 -4.10 -5.97 -5.90
C ARG A 75 -4.18 -6.99 -7.01
N ILE A 76 -4.85 -8.10 -6.71
CA ILE A 76 -5.20 -9.10 -7.70
C ILE A 76 -6.59 -8.80 -8.24
N HIS A 77 -6.67 -8.49 -9.53
CA HIS A 77 -7.92 -8.29 -10.26
C HIS A 77 -8.07 -9.36 -11.34
N HIS A 78 -8.48 -10.55 -10.92
CA HIS A 78 -8.58 -11.72 -11.80
C HIS A 78 -10.04 -12.12 -12.05
N LYS A 79 -10.64 -11.62 -13.15
CA LYS A 79 -12.07 -11.83 -13.48
C LYS A 79 -12.46 -13.29 -13.66
N GLU A 80 -11.49 -14.13 -14.01
CA GLU A 80 -11.67 -15.56 -14.28
C GLU A 80 -11.55 -16.44 -13.03
N ALA A 81 -11.13 -15.86 -11.88
CA ALA A 81 -11.01 -16.55 -10.60
C ALA A 81 -11.86 -15.84 -9.53
N PRO A 82 -13.18 -16.15 -9.44
CA PRO A 82 -14.12 -15.42 -8.58
C PRO A 82 -13.75 -15.41 -7.10
N GLY A 83 -13.02 -16.41 -6.60
CA GLY A 83 -12.62 -16.53 -5.19
C GLY A 83 -11.46 -15.63 -4.76
N VAL A 84 -10.77 -15.00 -5.71
CA VAL A 84 -9.60 -14.12 -5.50
C VAL A 84 -9.75 -12.77 -6.22
N HIS A 85 -10.87 -12.58 -6.93
CA HIS A 85 -11.21 -11.34 -7.59
C HIS A 85 -11.28 -10.20 -6.56
N ASP A 86 -10.60 -9.09 -6.85
CA ASP A 86 -10.53 -7.91 -5.98
C ASP A 86 -10.01 -8.23 -4.57
N SER A 87 -8.86 -8.91 -4.50
CA SER A 87 -8.14 -9.10 -3.23
C SER A 87 -6.90 -8.21 -3.16
N VAL A 88 -6.65 -7.63 -1.99
CA VAL A 88 -5.46 -6.83 -1.69
C VAL A 88 -4.52 -7.65 -0.82
N TYR A 89 -3.28 -7.75 -1.26
CA TYR A 89 -2.18 -8.46 -0.61
C TYR A 89 -1.25 -7.41 -0.02
N LEU A 90 -1.00 -7.50 1.28
CA LEU A 90 -0.06 -6.64 1.99
C LEU A 90 1.06 -7.50 2.55
N PHE A 91 2.30 -7.14 2.23
CA PHE A 91 3.49 -7.84 2.66
C PHE A 91 4.17 -7.05 3.76
N GLN A 92 4.45 -7.70 4.88
CA GLN A 92 5.10 -7.09 6.04
C GLN A 92 6.07 -8.07 6.67
N GLY A 93 7.36 -7.75 6.59
CA GLY A 93 8.48 -8.59 6.95
C GLY A 93 8.42 -9.94 6.23
N SER A 94 8.30 -11.02 7.01
CA SER A 94 8.21 -12.39 6.51
C SER A 94 6.76 -12.90 6.42
N LYS A 95 5.77 -12.00 6.44
CA LYS A 95 4.35 -12.35 6.44
C LYS A 95 3.61 -11.71 5.27
N VAL A 96 2.59 -12.40 4.80
CA VAL A 96 1.60 -11.88 3.84
C VAL A 96 0.24 -11.85 4.49
N TYR A 97 -0.53 -10.81 4.20
CA TYR A 97 -1.93 -10.63 4.59
C TYR A 97 -2.76 -10.53 3.33
N ILE A 98 -3.89 -11.23 3.29
CA ILE A 98 -4.83 -11.14 2.16
C ILE A 98 -6.15 -10.63 2.66
N TYR A 99 -6.60 -9.54 2.07
CA TYR A 99 -7.90 -8.96 2.30
C TYR A 99 -8.78 -9.14 1.06
N ARG A 100 -9.98 -9.70 1.27
CA ARG A 100 -11.01 -9.72 0.24
C ARG A 100 -11.87 -8.48 0.34
N VAL A 101 -12.28 -7.97 -0.81
CA VAL A 101 -13.19 -6.84 -0.91
C VAL A 101 -14.64 -7.35 -0.92
N GLY A 102 -15.45 -6.79 -0.02
CA GLY A 102 -16.89 -7.03 0.07
C GLY A 102 -17.63 -5.74 0.47
N GLN A 103 -18.16 -5.69 1.69
CA GLN A 103 -18.68 -4.44 2.30
C GLN A 103 -17.56 -3.58 2.96
N GLY A 104 -16.31 -3.96 2.69
CA GLY A 104 -15.08 -3.45 3.29
C GLY A 104 -13.98 -4.48 3.07
N TYR A 105 -12.84 -4.28 3.72
CA TYR A 105 -11.74 -5.25 3.72
C TYR A 105 -11.92 -6.26 4.83
N THR A 106 -11.99 -7.54 4.46
CA THR A 106 -12.05 -8.64 5.41
C THR A 106 -10.82 -9.52 5.23
N LEU A 107 -10.07 -9.73 6.32
CA LEU A 107 -8.92 -10.63 6.31
C LEU A 107 -9.39 -12.06 5.98
N VAL A 108 -8.72 -12.71 5.04
CA VAL A 108 -9.02 -14.09 4.66
C VAL A 108 -8.63 -15.03 5.80
N GLN A 109 -9.50 -15.98 6.11
CA GLN A 109 -9.25 -16.97 7.16
C GLN A 109 -7.93 -17.72 6.90
N GLY A 110 -7.10 -17.83 7.94
CA GLY A 110 -5.79 -18.47 7.87
C GLY A 110 -4.64 -17.50 7.61
N TYR A 111 -4.91 -16.21 7.37
CA TYR A 111 -3.89 -15.17 7.27
C TYR A 111 -3.71 -14.39 8.58
N PRO A 112 -2.52 -13.79 8.84
CA PRO A 112 -1.33 -13.80 7.98
C PRO A 112 -0.64 -15.17 7.91
N ARG A 113 0.00 -15.44 6.78
CA ARG A 113 0.81 -16.64 6.54
C ARG A 113 2.27 -16.29 6.30
N GLY A 114 3.17 -17.25 6.53
CA GLY A 114 4.59 -17.08 6.29
C GLY A 114 4.89 -16.98 4.79
N LEU A 115 5.65 -15.96 4.40
CA LEU A 115 6.02 -15.76 2.99
C LEU A 115 6.81 -16.94 2.40
N GLU A 116 7.66 -17.57 3.20
CA GLU A 116 8.46 -18.72 2.78
C GLU A 116 7.58 -19.96 2.53
N GLU A 117 6.58 -20.18 3.37
CA GLU A 117 5.63 -21.28 3.23
C GLU A 117 4.69 -21.08 2.03
N GLU A 118 4.24 -19.85 1.81
CA GLU A 118 3.27 -19.51 0.78
C GLU A 118 3.88 -19.35 -0.62
N LEU A 119 5.03 -18.67 -0.69
CA LEU A 119 5.63 -18.19 -1.94
C LEU A 119 7.10 -18.61 -2.09
N GLY A 120 7.71 -19.26 -1.08
CA GLY A 120 9.13 -19.64 -1.13
C GLY A 120 10.09 -18.45 -1.08
N ILE A 121 9.65 -17.28 -0.63
CA ILE A 121 10.45 -16.05 -0.55
C ILE A 121 10.59 -15.57 0.89
N THR A 122 11.66 -14.81 1.16
CA THR A 122 11.97 -14.31 2.52
C THR A 122 11.56 -12.86 2.76
N GLY A 123 10.94 -12.20 1.77
CA GLY A 123 10.53 -10.79 1.80
C GLY A 123 10.33 -10.25 0.40
N ALA A 124 9.79 -9.04 0.28
CA ALA A 124 9.56 -8.36 -0.99
C ALA A 124 9.71 -6.84 -0.79
N ASP A 125 10.34 -6.16 -1.74
CA ASP A 125 10.44 -4.68 -1.76
C ASP A 125 9.40 -4.05 -2.69
N ALA A 126 8.92 -4.82 -3.67
CA ALA A 126 7.76 -4.45 -4.48
C ALA A 126 7.10 -5.71 -5.05
N THR A 127 5.80 -5.63 -5.29
CA THR A 127 5.03 -6.71 -5.91
C THR A 127 4.04 -6.15 -6.91
N PHE A 128 3.85 -6.83 -8.04
CA PHE A 128 2.84 -6.44 -9.01
C PHE A 128 2.33 -7.65 -9.81
N THR A 129 1.18 -7.48 -10.45
CA THR A 129 0.61 -8.44 -11.39
C THR A 129 0.28 -7.72 -12.68
N CYS A 130 0.46 -8.39 -13.81
CA CYS A 130 0.02 -7.86 -15.09
C CYS A 130 -1.48 -8.13 -15.30
N PRO A 131 -2.24 -7.20 -15.89
CA PRO A 131 -3.60 -7.48 -16.32
C PRO A 131 -3.64 -8.73 -17.20
N HIS A 132 -4.62 -9.60 -16.98
CA HIS A 132 -4.78 -10.88 -17.71
C HIS A 132 -3.68 -11.93 -17.47
N SER A 133 -2.78 -11.70 -16.50
CA SER A 133 -1.85 -12.71 -16.03
C SER A 133 -2.22 -13.18 -14.63
N ALA A 134 -2.06 -14.48 -14.38
CA ALA A 134 -2.13 -15.06 -13.05
C ALA A 134 -0.77 -15.04 -12.33
N GLU A 135 0.26 -14.50 -12.98
CA GLU A 135 1.63 -14.47 -12.44
C GLU A 135 1.81 -13.30 -11.48
N LEU A 136 2.42 -13.61 -10.34
CA LEU A 136 2.88 -12.67 -9.35
C LEU A 136 4.35 -12.33 -9.60
N PHE A 137 4.64 -11.06 -9.82
CA PHE A 137 6.01 -10.55 -9.91
C PHE A 137 6.42 -9.98 -8.56
N VAL A 138 7.59 -10.42 -8.07
CA VAL A 138 8.18 -9.99 -6.81
C VAL A 138 9.54 -9.41 -7.09
N ILE A 139 9.77 -8.17 -6.67
CA ILE A 139 11.07 -7.52 -6.68
C ILE A 139 11.63 -7.59 -5.28
N LYS A 140 12.85 -8.11 -5.16
CA LYS A 140 13.63 -8.09 -3.93
C LYS A 140 15.05 -7.68 -4.26
N GLY A 141 15.39 -6.45 -3.92
CA GLY A 141 16.74 -5.95 -4.01
C GLY A 141 17.66 -6.63 -3.00
N VAL A 142 18.88 -6.92 -3.42
CA VAL A 142 19.98 -7.34 -2.53
C VAL A 142 21.12 -6.30 -2.52
N GLY A 143 20.92 -5.12 -3.12
CA GLY A 143 22.02 -4.25 -3.53
C GLY A 143 21.94 -2.81 -3.03
N ARG A 144 23.08 -2.29 -2.57
CA ARG A 144 23.32 -0.84 -2.44
C ARG A 144 23.61 -0.28 -3.82
N ALA A 145 22.72 0.55 -4.36
CA ALA A 145 23.01 1.30 -5.58
C ALA A 145 23.98 2.45 -5.27
N ARG A 146 25.10 2.54 -6.00
CA ARG A 146 25.94 3.74 -6.06
C ARG A 146 25.57 4.54 -7.31
N PRO A 147 25.49 5.89 -7.25
CA PRO A 147 25.29 6.70 -8.44
C PRO A 147 26.34 6.36 -9.52
N GLY A 148 25.89 5.92 -10.70
CA GLY A 148 26.75 5.58 -11.84
C GLY A 148 26.91 4.09 -12.15
N GLU A 149 26.45 3.18 -11.31
CA GLU A 149 26.39 1.75 -11.64
C GLU A 149 25.07 1.42 -12.34
N LYS A 150 25.13 0.95 -13.60
CA LYS A 150 23.97 0.35 -14.26
C LYS A 150 23.69 -0.97 -13.56
N GLY A 151 22.61 -1.02 -12.79
CA GLY A 151 22.07 -2.27 -12.30
C GLY A 151 21.76 -3.18 -13.50
N SER A 152 22.33 -4.38 -13.48
CA SER A 152 21.87 -5.48 -14.32
C SER A 152 20.96 -6.32 -13.46
N GLU A 153 19.74 -6.58 -13.94
CA GLU A 153 18.88 -7.61 -13.38
C GLU A 153 18.46 -8.56 -14.50
N VAL A 154 18.43 -9.85 -14.18
CA VAL A 154 17.97 -10.96 -15.03
C VAL A 154 16.50 -11.24 -14.77
#